data_AF-A0A2S7W0Z1-F1
#
_entry.id   AF-A0A2S7W0Z1-F1
#
_cell.length_a   1.000
_cell.length_b   1.000
_cell.length_c   1.000
_cell.angle_alpha   90.00
_cell.angle_beta   90.00
_cell.angle_gamma   90.00
#
_symmetry.space_group_name_H-M   'P 1'
#
loop_
_entity.id
_entity.type
_entity.pdbx_description
1 polymer ?
#
loop_
_entity_poly.entity_id
_entity_poly.type
_entity_poly.pdbx_seq_one_letter_code
_entity_poly.pdbx_strand_id
1 'polypeptide(L)'
;MIRTLQVVQHLRPGGLEKLVLNLVRFASSNHRVYVASLEETATSAISAWPELSAFRNQLIFLNKPSGIHLHTAYQLRKLVNKLKITTVHSHHLGPLLYSRLALLGLSTTHIHTEHDSWHLEEPKQQTLTRWLLKYKHVELVADAPTIAKDLHQRLGRPADHIINNGIDCHFYCIGDQAEARHDLALPQKQIFIGCAGRLVSEKGIDTMLIALSSLPEHYHLVIAGDGEQLSSLKQLACRLQLEHRIHWLGYCKNMRSFYRAIDVFCMPSRHEGLPLALLEAQACGKPIVASNIGAIPDVAHPENSVLISPNDPVQLAHALDHVLTHKPNETKTAHFIQHVADVRTMTAAYEALAK
;
A
#
# COMPACT_ATOMS: atom_id res chain seq x y z
N MET A 1 -3.69 27.26 -11.86
CA MET A 1 -2.81 26.07 -11.84
C MET A 1 -2.61 25.70 -10.39
N ILE A 2 -3.20 24.59 -9.97
CA ILE A 2 -3.14 24.09 -8.59
C ILE A 2 -1.75 23.50 -8.37
N ARG A 3 -1.18 23.72 -7.18
CA ARG A 3 0.13 23.18 -6.81
C ARG A 3 0.02 22.45 -5.49
N THR A 4 0.14 21.13 -5.53
CA THR A 4 0.10 20.28 -4.33
C THR A 4 1.48 19.84 -3.91
N LEU A 5 1.77 19.91 -2.61
CA LEU A 5 2.95 19.31 -2.01
C LEU A 5 2.52 18.12 -1.15
N GLN A 6 2.84 16.92 -1.61
CA GLN A 6 2.72 15.67 -0.84
C GLN A 6 3.86 15.65 0.19
N VAL A 7 3.56 15.39 1.45
CA VAL A 7 4.55 15.33 2.53
C VAL A 7 4.53 13.92 3.13
N VAL A 8 5.65 13.23 3.00
CA VAL A 8 5.85 11.86 3.47
C VAL A 8 7.03 11.79 4.44
N GLN A 9 7.06 10.78 5.29
CA GLN A 9 8.15 10.60 6.26
C GLN A 9 9.48 10.31 5.53
N HIS A 10 9.47 9.33 4.64
CA HIS A 10 10.60 8.87 3.82
C HIS A 10 10.11 8.38 2.46
N LEU A 11 11.01 8.14 1.50
CA LEU A 11 10.67 7.60 0.17
C LEU A 11 11.36 6.25 -0.05
N ARG A 12 10.80 5.20 0.57
CA ARG A 12 11.25 3.80 0.41
C ARG A 12 10.20 2.97 -0.34
N PRO A 13 10.58 1.83 -0.95
CA PRO A 13 9.61 0.95 -1.59
C PRO A 13 8.51 0.51 -0.61
N GLY A 14 7.29 0.97 -0.85
CA GLY A 14 6.15 0.79 0.03
C GLY A 14 4.83 1.15 -0.66
N GLY A 15 3.71 0.82 -0.02
CA GLY A 15 2.38 1.09 -0.57
C GLY A 15 2.10 2.59 -0.65
N LEU A 16 2.29 3.30 0.46
CA LEU A 16 2.10 4.74 0.55
C LEU A 16 2.96 5.50 -0.46
N GLU A 17 4.24 5.17 -0.54
CA GLU A 17 5.16 5.90 -1.42
C GLU A 17 4.82 5.67 -2.89
N LYS A 18 4.43 4.44 -3.27
CA LYS A 18 3.90 4.16 -4.62
C LYS A 18 2.64 4.99 -4.91
N LEU A 19 1.73 5.11 -3.94
CA LEU A 19 0.51 5.90 -4.08
C LEU A 19 0.82 7.38 -4.32
N VAL A 20 1.75 7.96 -3.56
CA VAL A 20 2.17 9.35 -3.73
C VAL A 20 2.84 9.58 -5.08
N LEU A 21 3.67 8.66 -5.56
CA LEU A 21 4.24 8.74 -6.92
C LEU A 21 3.17 8.59 -8.01
N ASN A 22 2.14 7.79 -7.76
CA ASN A 22 0.99 7.68 -8.65
C ASN A 22 0.22 9.01 -8.74
N LEU A 23 -0.02 9.70 -7.63
CA LEU A 23 -0.61 11.05 -7.65
C LEU A 23 0.24 12.04 -8.46
N VAL A 24 1.57 11.90 -8.47
CA VAL A 24 2.44 12.69 -9.33
C VAL A 24 2.29 12.30 -10.81
N ARG A 25 2.24 11.00 -11.10
CA ARG A 25 2.19 10.45 -12.46
C ARG A 25 0.86 10.77 -13.16
N PHE A 26 -0.25 10.71 -12.43
CA PHE A 26 -1.60 10.82 -12.97
C PHE A 26 -2.24 12.20 -12.75
N ALA A 27 -1.50 13.17 -12.23
CA ALA A 27 -1.95 14.54 -12.09
C ALA A 27 -2.40 15.12 -13.45
N SER A 28 -3.51 15.86 -13.45
CA SER A 28 -4.04 16.54 -14.63
C SER A 28 -3.11 17.66 -15.10
N SER A 29 -3.25 18.10 -16.35
CA SER A 29 -2.37 19.14 -16.93
C SER A 29 -2.41 20.48 -16.19
N ASN A 30 -3.49 20.76 -15.47
CA ASN A 30 -3.68 21.99 -14.69
C ASN A 30 -3.23 21.87 -13.23
N HIS A 31 -2.77 20.69 -12.84
CA HIS A 31 -2.35 20.35 -11.49
C HIS A 31 -0.88 19.94 -11.47
N ARG A 32 -0.07 20.63 -10.67
CA ARG A 32 1.34 20.26 -10.46
C ARG A 32 1.53 19.67 -9.07
N VAL A 33 2.05 18.45 -9.01
CA VAL A 33 2.30 17.76 -7.74
C VAL A 33 3.80 17.70 -7.46
N TYR A 34 4.19 17.97 -6.22
CA TYR A 34 5.54 17.79 -5.71
C TYR A 34 5.50 16.85 -4.52
N VAL A 35 6.62 16.19 -4.22
CA VAL A 35 6.76 15.32 -3.06
C VAL A 35 7.91 15.82 -2.20
N ALA A 36 7.64 16.10 -0.93
CA ALA A 36 8.64 16.37 0.09
C ALA A 36 8.79 15.15 1.01
N SER A 37 9.96 14.52 0.97
CA SER A 37 10.39 13.57 1.98
C SER A 37 10.99 14.34 3.15
N LEU A 38 10.45 14.15 4.36
CA LEU A 38 10.99 14.78 5.56
C LEU A 38 12.40 14.26 5.85
N GLU A 39 12.60 12.95 5.74
CA GLU A 39 13.86 12.28 6.03
C GLU A 39 14.62 11.91 4.74
N GLU A 40 15.82 11.40 4.93
CA GLU A 40 16.71 10.87 3.89
C GLU A 40 17.28 11.95 2.93
N THR A 41 18.25 11.52 2.14
CA THR A 41 18.84 12.32 1.06
C THR A 41 18.37 11.79 -0.30
N ALA A 42 18.41 12.64 -1.32
CA ALA A 42 18.09 12.20 -2.69
C ALA A 42 18.96 11.02 -3.13
N THR A 43 20.26 11.06 -2.82
CA THR A 43 21.21 10.00 -3.18
C THR A 43 20.86 8.67 -2.52
N SER A 44 20.59 8.67 -1.21
CA SER A 44 20.24 7.44 -0.48
C SER A 44 18.91 6.86 -0.94
N ALA A 45 17.89 7.71 -1.16
CA ALA A 45 16.57 7.28 -1.58
C ALA A 45 16.58 6.70 -3.01
N ILE A 46 17.23 7.40 -3.97
CA ILE A 46 17.32 6.92 -5.35
C ILE A 46 18.16 5.65 -5.46
N SER A 47 19.21 5.50 -4.66
CA SER A 47 20.00 4.27 -4.61
C SER A 47 19.16 3.08 -4.14
N ALA A 48 18.35 3.27 -3.09
CA ALA A 48 17.46 2.24 -2.56
C ALA A 48 16.26 1.96 -3.49
N TRP A 49 15.79 2.97 -4.23
CA TRP A 49 14.66 2.86 -5.14
C TRP A 49 14.88 3.65 -6.44
N PRO A 50 15.56 3.05 -7.43
CA PRO A 50 15.97 3.72 -8.67
C PRO A 50 14.83 4.36 -9.48
N GLU A 51 13.60 3.85 -9.36
CA GLU A 51 12.38 4.34 -10.00
C GLU A 51 12.08 5.81 -9.65
N LEU A 52 12.56 6.29 -8.49
CA LEU A 52 12.46 7.70 -8.10
C LEU A 52 13.16 8.65 -9.08
N SER A 53 14.15 8.16 -9.85
CA SER A 53 14.90 8.94 -10.83
C SER A 53 13.99 9.58 -11.89
N ALA A 54 12.91 8.90 -12.27
CA ALA A 54 11.93 9.41 -13.24
C ALA A 54 11.19 10.65 -12.72
N PHE A 55 11.14 10.84 -11.40
CA PHE A 55 10.41 11.91 -10.73
C PHE A 55 11.33 12.99 -10.14
N ARG A 56 12.66 12.89 -10.32
CA ARG A 56 13.67 13.70 -9.62
C ARG A 56 13.39 15.21 -9.55
N ASN A 57 12.78 15.79 -10.59
CA ASN A 57 12.48 17.22 -10.66
C ASN A 57 11.29 17.66 -9.79
N GLN A 58 10.55 16.69 -9.22
CA GLN A 58 9.36 16.88 -8.39
C GLN A 58 9.57 16.33 -6.97
N LEU A 59 10.72 15.70 -6.70
CA LEU A 59 11.10 15.19 -5.38
C LEU A 59 12.00 16.19 -4.66
N ILE A 60 11.66 16.50 -3.41
CA ILE A 60 12.45 17.34 -2.51
C ILE A 60 12.72 16.55 -1.23
N PHE A 61 13.96 16.59 -0.75
CA PHE A 61 14.39 15.89 0.47
C PHE A 61 14.83 16.92 1.49
N LEU A 62 14.26 16.88 2.70
CA LEU A 62 14.57 17.83 3.77
C LEU A 62 15.69 17.35 4.70
N ASN A 63 16.10 16.08 4.59
CA ASN A 63 17.18 15.48 5.38
C ASN A 63 17.03 15.71 6.90
N LYS A 64 15.80 15.56 7.40
CA LYS A 64 15.49 15.71 8.82
C LYS A 64 16.21 14.63 9.65
N PRO A 65 16.96 14.99 10.70
CA PRO A 65 17.50 14.02 11.64
C PRO A 65 16.41 13.31 12.47
N SER A 66 16.76 12.24 13.18
CA SER A 66 15.84 11.56 14.11
C SER A 66 15.33 12.52 15.19
N GLY A 67 14.07 12.37 15.59
CA GLY A 67 13.41 13.23 16.58
C GLY A 67 12.67 14.44 15.98
N ILE A 68 12.32 15.38 16.86
CA ILE A 68 11.55 16.59 16.52
C ILE A 68 12.49 17.76 16.24
N HIS A 69 12.45 18.31 15.03
CA HIS A 69 13.33 19.38 14.57
C HIS A 69 12.54 20.53 13.93
N LEU A 70 12.28 21.60 14.69
CA LEU A 70 11.47 22.75 14.22
C LEU A 70 12.04 23.44 12.96
N HIS A 71 13.35 23.34 12.73
CA HIS A 71 13.97 23.82 11.50
C HIS A 71 13.36 23.17 10.24
N THR A 72 12.91 21.92 10.34
CA THR A 72 12.23 21.20 9.25
C THR A 72 10.91 21.86 8.89
N ALA A 73 10.12 22.30 9.88
CA ALA A 73 8.88 23.03 9.63
C ALA A 73 9.16 24.37 8.93
N TYR A 74 10.24 25.05 9.31
CA TYR A 74 10.69 26.27 8.62
C TYR A 74 11.11 26.00 7.18
N GLN A 75 11.89 24.93 6.92
CA GLN A 75 12.26 24.52 5.57
C GLN A 75 11.04 24.18 4.72
N LEU A 76 10.08 23.45 5.29
CA LEU A 76 8.82 23.10 4.63
C LEU A 76 8.01 24.37 4.29
N ARG A 77 7.92 25.33 5.21
CA ARG A 77 7.31 26.65 4.93
C ARG A 77 8.02 27.39 3.80
N LYS A 78 9.36 27.42 3.81
CA LYS A 78 10.15 28.04 2.74
C LYS A 78 9.87 27.38 1.39
N LEU A 79 9.69 26.06 1.37
CA LEU A 79 9.32 25.30 0.18
C LEU A 79 7.91 25.65 -0.32
N VAL A 80 6.93 25.68 0.59
CA VAL A 80 5.54 26.09 0.30
C VAL A 80 5.51 27.47 -0.38
N ASN A 81 6.22 28.46 0.18
CA ASN A 81 6.28 29.81 -0.39
C ASN A 81 7.05 29.84 -1.72
N LYS A 82 8.23 29.19 -1.80
CA LYS A 82 9.07 29.18 -3.01
C LYS A 82 8.37 28.56 -4.21
N LEU A 83 7.67 27.45 -3.99
CA LEU A 83 6.95 26.74 -5.05
C LEU A 83 5.52 27.28 -5.26
N LYS A 84 5.08 28.25 -4.46
CA LYS A 84 3.70 28.78 -4.47
C LYS A 84 2.67 27.65 -4.31
N ILE A 85 2.91 26.77 -3.35
CA ILE A 85 2.03 25.64 -3.04
C ILE A 85 0.69 26.17 -2.53
N THR A 86 -0.40 25.72 -3.15
CA THR A 86 -1.76 26.09 -2.78
C THR A 86 -2.41 25.04 -1.86
N THR A 87 -1.96 23.78 -1.98
CA THR A 87 -2.42 22.67 -1.16
C THR A 87 -1.24 21.84 -0.65
N VAL A 88 -1.21 21.55 0.66
CA VAL A 88 -0.29 20.56 1.24
C VAL A 88 -1.08 19.32 1.60
N HIS A 89 -0.57 18.15 1.22
CA HIS A 89 -1.18 16.88 1.52
C HIS A 89 -0.21 16.04 2.36
N SER A 90 -0.53 15.77 3.62
CA SER A 90 0.33 14.99 4.52
C SER A 90 -0.18 13.57 4.74
N HIS A 91 0.74 12.62 4.89
CA HIS A 91 0.44 11.21 5.16
C HIS A 91 1.17 10.76 6.43
N HIS A 92 0.45 10.13 7.38
CA HIS A 92 0.92 9.83 8.75
C HIS A 92 1.15 11.05 9.68
N LEU A 93 1.31 10.73 10.98
CA LEU A 93 1.40 11.69 12.07
C LEU A 93 2.59 12.65 12.00
N GLY A 94 3.78 12.15 11.61
CA GLY A 94 4.97 12.98 11.46
C GLY A 94 4.78 14.08 10.42
N PRO A 95 4.44 13.74 9.16
CA PRO A 95 4.10 14.70 8.13
C PRO A 95 2.92 15.62 8.49
N LEU A 96 1.89 15.12 9.19
CA LEU A 96 0.81 15.96 9.71
C LEU A 96 1.36 17.06 10.64
N LEU A 97 2.18 16.69 11.62
CA LEU A 97 2.78 17.62 12.59
C LEU A 97 3.61 18.71 11.88
N TYR A 98 4.54 18.31 11.00
CA TYR A 98 5.41 19.29 10.33
C TYR A 98 4.65 20.18 9.36
N SER A 99 3.69 19.62 8.62
CA SER A 99 2.82 20.39 7.73
C SER A 99 1.99 21.40 8.52
N ARG A 100 1.42 21.00 9.66
CA ARG A 100 0.69 21.92 10.54
C ARG A 100 1.55 23.11 10.97
N LEU A 101 2.75 22.84 11.49
CA LEU A 101 3.66 23.90 11.93
C LEU A 101 4.09 24.82 10.78
N ALA A 102 4.34 24.25 9.60
CA ALA A 102 4.73 25.01 8.41
C ALA A 102 3.60 25.93 7.88
N LEU A 103 2.34 25.56 8.09
CA LEU A 103 1.18 26.25 7.53
C LEU A 103 0.51 27.27 8.47
N LEU A 104 0.95 27.39 9.72
CA LEU A 104 0.38 28.34 10.69
C LEU A 104 0.31 29.78 10.16
N GLY A 105 -0.89 30.31 9.90
CA GLY A 105 -1.10 31.66 9.37
C GLY A 105 -0.95 31.80 7.86
N LEU A 106 -0.87 30.68 7.12
CA LEU A 106 -0.99 30.66 5.65
C LEU A 106 -2.42 30.30 5.24
N SER A 107 -2.85 30.76 4.07
CA SER A 107 -4.14 30.40 3.45
C SER A 107 -4.09 29.07 2.67
N THR A 108 -2.98 28.35 2.75
CA THR A 108 -2.78 27.06 2.07
C THR A 108 -3.72 26.00 2.63
N THR A 109 -4.41 25.29 1.75
CA THR A 109 -5.27 24.16 2.13
C THR A 109 -4.41 23.01 2.64
N HIS A 110 -4.81 22.36 3.73
CA HIS A 110 -4.14 21.18 4.25
C HIS A 110 -5.07 19.98 4.12
N ILE A 111 -4.68 18.99 3.31
CA ILE A 111 -5.32 17.68 3.26
C ILE A 111 -4.48 16.72 4.08
N HIS A 112 -5.11 15.87 4.89
CA HIS A 112 -4.43 14.81 5.58
C HIS A 112 -5.14 13.49 5.34
N THR A 113 -4.41 12.51 4.80
CA THR A 113 -4.93 11.15 4.61
C THR A 113 -4.34 10.24 5.66
N GLU A 114 -5.22 9.51 6.34
CA GLU A 114 -4.86 8.40 7.21
C GLU A 114 -4.93 7.09 6.43
N HIS A 115 -3.86 6.29 6.52
CA HIS A 115 -3.72 5.00 5.80
C HIS A 115 -3.82 3.77 6.72
N ASP A 116 -3.65 3.98 8.01
CA ASP A 116 -3.81 2.98 9.07
C ASP A 116 -4.16 3.66 10.40
N SER A 117 -4.85 2.93 11.28
CA SER A 117 -5.26 3.41 12.59
C SER A 117 -4.40 2.86 13.75
N TRP A 118 -3.30 2.16 13.45
CA TRP A 118 -2.51 1.45 14.48
C TRP A 118 -1.78 2.39 15.42
N HIS A 119 -1.23 3.46 14.89
CA HIS A 119 -0.56 4.49 15.69
C HIS A 119 -1.54 5.12 16.71
N LEU A 120 -2.86 5.02 16.45
CA LEU A 120 -3.93 5.40 17.38
C LEU A 120 -4.26 4.34 18.43
N GLU A 121 -3.49 3.26 18.58
CA GLU A 121 -3.55 2.40 19.76
C GLU A 121 -2.86 3.07 20.96
N GLU A 122 -1.88 3.93 20.71
CA GLU A 122 -1.19 4.68 21.75
C GLU A 122 -1.96 5.95 22.17
N PRO A 123 -2.38 6.10 23.45
CA PRO A 123 -3.17 7.25 23.89
C PRO A 123 -2.49 8.61 23.69
N LYS A 124 -1.15 8.64 23.76
CA LYS A 124 -0.36 9.87 23.51
C LYS A 124 -0.47 10.32 22.07
N GLN A 125 -0.38 9.38 21.12
CA GLN A 125 -0.49 9.66 19.70
C GLN A 125 -1.92 10.03 19.31
N GLN A 126 -2.93 9.39 19.91
CA GLN A 126 -4.33 9.82 19.75
C GLN A 126 -4.52 11.28 20.16
N THR A 127 -4.02 11.66 21.35
CA THR A 127 -4.20 13.01 21.90
C THR A 127 -3.52 14.06 21.02
N LEU A 128 -2.29 13.77 20.57
CA LEU A 128 -1.56 14.63 19.65
C LEU A 128 -2.31 14.77 18.31
N THR A 129 -2.79 13.66 17.74
CA THR A 129 -3.53 13.65 16.47
C THR A 129 -4.82 14.45 16.58
N ARG A 130 -5.62 14.26 17.65
CA ARG A 130 -6.83 15.08 17.91
C ARG A 130 -6.50 16.57 17.95
N TRP A 131 -5.43 16.96 18.65
CA TRP A 131 -5.01 18.35 18.73
C TRP A 131 -4.60 18.90 17.37
N LEU A 132 -3.78 18.15 16.63
CA LEU A 132 -3.36 18.50 15.27
C LEU A 132 -4.54 18.61 14.33
N LEU A 133 -5.60 17.83 14.50
CA LEU A 133 -6.77 17.86 13.63
C LEU A 133 -7.77 18.97 13.98
N LYS A 134 -7.83 19.46 15.23
CA LYS A 134 -8.85 20.43 15.68
C LYS A 134 -8.91 21.76 14.90
N TYR A 135 -7.83 22.17 14.25
CA TYR A 135 -7.78 23.45 13.54
C TYR A 135 -8.54 23.41 12.20
N LYS A 136 -9.35 24.44 11.93
CA LYS A 136 -10.34 24.57 10.82
C LYS A 136 -9.83 24.45 9.37
N HIS A 137 -8.56 24.11 9.15
CA HIS A 137 -7.93 24.07 7.82
C HIS A 137 -7.38 22.71 7.40
N VAL A 138 -7.68 21.64 8.16
CA VAL A 138 -7.34 20.26 7.72
C VAL A 138 -8.60 19.54 7.27
N GLU A 139 -8.64 19.20 5.98
CA GLU A 139 -9.54 18.22 5.38
C GLU A 139 -8.99 16.82 5.69
N LEU A 140 -9.70 16.06 6.53
CA LEU A 140 -9.33 14.71 6.93
C LEU A 140 -9.92 13.69 5.96
N VAL A 141 -9.06 12.86 5.38
CA VAL A 141 -9.43 11.81 4.44
C VAL A 141 -9.09 10.46 5.07
N ALA A 142 -10.03 9.53 4.99
CA ALA A 142 -9.77 8.11 5.24
C ALA A 142 -9.63 7.38 3.90
N ASP A 143 -8.70 6.45 3.82
CA ASP A 143 -8.50 5.65 2.60
C ASP A 143 -9.44 4.45 2.47
N ALA A 144 -10.31 4.21 3.46
CA ALA A 144 -11.37 3.21 3.38
C ALA A 144 -12.50 3.47 4.41
N PRO A 145 -13.71 2.92 4.21
CA PRO A 145 -14.81 3.00 5.17
C PRO A 145 -14.45 2.49 6.58
N THR A 146 -13.75 1.37 6.68
CA THR A 146 -13.31 0.81 7.97
C THR A 146 -12.36 1.78 8.69
N ILE A 147 -11.43 2.41 7.95
CA ILE A 147 -10.53 3.41 8.51
C ILE A 147 -11.29 4.66 8.97
N ALA A 148 -12.29 5.11 8.20
CA ALA A 148 -13.14 6.23 8.60
C ALA A 148 -13.89 5.96 9.92
N LYS A 149 -14.40 4.74 10.09
CA LYS A 149 -15.05 4.29 11.32
C LYS A 149 -14.08 4.27 12.50
N ASP A 150 -12.88 3.73 12.31
CA ASP A 150 -11.84 3.70 13.34
C ASP A 150 -11.40 5.09 13.77
N LEU A 151 -11.20 6.00 12.81
CA LEU A 151 -10.90 7.41 13.08
C LEU A 151 -11.97 8.05 13.94
N HIS A 152 -13.25 7.84 13.61
CA HIS A 152 -14.36 8.37 14.38
C HIS A 152 -14.35 7.83 15.82
N GLN A 153 -14.19 6.51 15.99
CA GLN A 153 -14.18 5.86 17.30
C GLN A 153 -13.00 6.30 18.17
N ARG A 154 -11.80 6.41 17.59
CA ARG A 154 -10.56 6.69 18.34
C ARG A 154 -10.31 8.18 18.54
N LEU A 155 -10.64 9.02 17.57
CA LEU A 155 -10.38 10.46 17.62
C LEU A 155 -11.59 11.28 18.02
N GLY A 156 -12.80 10.73 17.94
CA GLY A 156 -14.05 11.48 18.13
C GLY A 156 -14.32 12.49 16.99
N ARG A 157 -13.62 12.34 15.86
CA ARG A 157 -13.78 13.17 14.65
C ARG A 157 -14.01 12.25 13.46
N PRO A 158 -15.15 12.36 12.74
CA PRO A 158 -15.34 11.64 11.49
C PRO A 158 -14.37 12.15 10.42
N ALA A 159 -13.99 11.29 9.48
CA ALA A 159 -13.33 11.74 8.26
C ALA A 159 -14.27 12.68 7.49
N ASP A 160 -13.71 13.72 6.89
CA ASP A 160 -14.48 14.64 6.04
C ASP A 160 -14.77 13.98 4.68
N HIS A 161 -13.84 13.13 4.21
CA HIS A 161 -13.96 12.39 2.95
C HIS A 161 -13.45 10.94 3.10
N ILE A 162 -13.96 10.05 2.25
CA ILE A 162 -13.43 8.70 2.07
C ILE A 162 -12.95 8.60 0.62
N ILE A 163 -11.65 8.41 0.42
CA ILE A 163 -11.05 8.30 -0.92
C ILE A 163 -10.17 7.05 -0.93
N ASN A 164 -10.66 5.99 -1.55
CA ASN A 164 -9.93 4.73 -1.63
C ASN A 164 -8.57 4.89 -2.32
N ASN A 165 -7.57 4.19 -1.80
CA ASN A 165 -6.29 4.07 -2.49
C ASN A 165 -6.50 3.43 -3.86
N GLY A 166 -5.83 3.99 -4.87
CA GLY A 166 -5.98 3.61 -6.26
C GLY A 166 -4.70 3.04 -6.86
N ILE A 167 -4.86 2.07 -7.75
CA ILE A 167 -3.79 1.45 -8.55
C ILE A 167 -4.01 1.72 -10.03
N ASP A 168 -2.96 1.62 -10.84
CA ASP A 168 -3.10 1.80 -12.29
C ASP A 168 -3.70 0.54 -12.92
N CYS A 169 -5.03 0.49 -13.03
CA CYS A 169 -5.77 -0.66 -13.58
C CYS A 169 -5.59 -0.84 -15.10
N HIS A 170 -4.91 0.09 -15.78
CA HIS A 170 -4.48 -0.13 -17.15
C HIS A 170 -3.13 -0.89 -17.18
N PHE A 171 -2.26 -0.62 -16.22
CA PHE A 171 -0.99 -1.33 -16.08
C PHE A 171 -1.20 -2.71 -15.46
N TYR A 172 -1.93 -2.79 -14.34
CA TYR A 172 -2.35 -4.04 -13.71
C TYR A 172 -3.68 -4.47 -14.32
N CYS A 173 -3.59 -5.37 -15.27
CA CYS A 173 -4.74 -5.93 -15.97
C CYS A 173 -4.47 -7.41 -16.28
N ILE A 174 -5.54 -8.15 -16.57
CA ILE A 174 -5.47 -9.54 -17.03
C ILE A 174 -4.48 -9.66 -18.19
N GLY A 175 -3.74 -10.76 -18.25
CA GLY A 175 -2.76 -11.02 -19.30
C GLY A 175 -2.35 -12.48 -19.37
N ASP A 176 -1.43 -12.79 -20.28
CA ASP A 176 -0.98 -14.16 -20.52
C ASP A 176 -0.18 -14.72 -19.33
N GLN A 177 -0.70 -15.79 -18.74
CA GLN A 177 -0.08 -16.46 -17.59
C GLN A 177 1.17 -17.26 -17.97
N ALA A 178 1.23 -17.86 -19.16
CA ALA A 178 2.37 -18.64 -19.59
C ALA A 178 3.57 -17.75 -19.89
N GLU A 179 3.34 -16.60 -20.54
CA GLU A 179 4.33 -15.53 -20.74
C GLU A 179 4.85 -15.02 -19.39
N ALA A 180 3.95 -14.70 -18.46
CA ALA A 180 4.31 -14.21 -17.14
C ALA A 180 5.14 -15.22 -16.32
N ARG A 181 4.82 -16.53 -16.43
CA ARG A 181 5.61 -17.60 -15.82
C ARG A 181 6.98 -17.73 -16.49
N HIS A 182 7.07 -17.55 -17.81
CA HIS A 182 8.34 -17.55 -18.52
C HIS A 182 9.24 -16.38 -18.09
N ASP A 183 8.70 -15.16 -18.01
CA ASP A 183 9.40 -13.96 -17.54
C ASP A 183 10.03 -14.14 -16.15
N LEU A 184 9.38 -14.91 -15.29
CA LEU A 184 9.80 -15.16 -13.91
C LEU A 184 10.55 -16.48 -13.74
N ALA A 185 10.86 -17.19 -14.83
CA ALA A 185 11.49 -18.51 -14.80
C ALA A 185 10.74 -19.54 -13.92
N LEU A 186 9.41 -19.46 -13.88
CA LEU A 186 8.55 -20.36 -13.13
C LEU A 186 8.13 -21.59 -13.96
N PRO A 187 8.00 -22.78 -13.33
CA PRO A 187 7.43 -23.96 -13.96
C PRO A 187 6.03 -23.74 -14.56
N GLN A 188 5.77 -24.30 -15.74
CA GLN A 188 4.51 -24.04 -16.46
C GLN A 188 3.32 -24.91 -16.02
N LYS A 189 3.55 -26.03 -15.34
CA LYS A 189 2.50 -27.02 -15.02
C LYS A 189 1.99 -26.97 -13.58
N GLN A 190 2.61 -26.19 -12.70
CA GLN A 190 2.22 -26.11 -11.30
C GLN A 190 1.08 -25.11 -11.09
N ILE A 191 0.41 -25.25 -9.96
CA ILE A 191 -0.55 -24.27 -9.46
C ILE A 191 0.17 -23.41 -8.42
N PHE A 192 0.21 -22.11 -8.65
CA PHE A 192 0.94 -21.15 -7.84
C PHE A 192 0.02 -20.33 -6.95
N ILE A 193 0.29 -20.41 -5.65
CA ILE A 193 -0.19 -19.48 -4.65
C ILE A 193 0.83 -18.34 -4.57
N GLY A 194 0.40 -17.10 -4.77
CA GLY A 194 1.27 -15.93 -4.72
C GLY A 194 1.17 -15.18 -3.41
N CYS A 195 2.29 -14.88 -2.77
CA CYS A 195 2.38 -13.91 -1.68
C CYS A 195 3.33 -12.77 -2.06
N ALA A 196 2.95 -11.51 -1.76
CA ALA A 196 3.79 -10.35 -2.04
C ALA A 196 3.86 -9.36 -0.86
N GLY A 197 5.04 -8.80 -0.62
CA GLY A 197 5.26 -7.77 0.39
C GLY A 197 6.59 -7.89 1.12
N ARG A 198 6.80 -7.03 2.11
CA ARG A 198 7.97 -7.14 3.00
C ARG A 198 7.89 -8.42 3.84
N LEU A 199 8.99 -9.14 3.98
CA LEU A 199 9.05 -10.36 4.81
C LEU A 199 9.28 -9.98 6.27
N VAL A 200 8.19 -9.57 6.91
CA VAL A 200 8.09 -9.15 8.31
C VAL A 200 6.94 -9.89 8.99
N SER A 201 6.92 -9.90 10.32
CA SER A 201 5.95 -10.68 11.11
C SER A 201 4.50 -10.33 10.75
N GLU A 202 4.23 -9.06 10.47
CA GLU A 202 2.90 -8.56 10.11
C GLU A 202 2.33 -9.20 8.85
N LYS A 203 3.15 -9.74 7.95
CA LYS A 203 2.69 -10.38 6.70
C LYS A 203 2.31 -11.85 6.83
N GLY A 204 2.53 -12.49 7.98
CA GLY A 204 1.99 -13.83 8.24
C GLY A 204 2.52 -14.94 7.32
N ILE A 205 3.68 -14.76 6.68
CA ILE A 205 4.21 -15.72 5.69
C ILE A 205 4.49 -17.09 6.34
N ASP A 206 4.87 -17.12 7.60
CA ASP A 206 4.98 -18.34 8.40
C ASP A 206 3.65 -19.12 8.50
N THR A 207 2.52 -18.43 8.63
CA THR A 207 1.18 -19.06 8.59
C THR A 207 0.92 -19.70 7.23
N MET A 208 1.30 -19.03 6.14
CA MET A 208 1.21 -19.60 4.78
C MET A 208 2.10 -20.82 4.60
N LEU A 209 3.32 -20.82 5.13
CA LEU A 209 4.21 -21.99 5.06
C LEU A 209 3.60 -23.20 5.80
N ILE A 210 3.01 -22.98 6.97
CA ILE A 210 2.32 -24.05 7.72
C ILE A 210 1.11 -24.54 6.92
N ALA A 211 0.30 -23.64 6.34
CA ALA A 211 -0.84 -24.02 5.51
C ALA A 211 -0.41 -24.84 4.28
N LEU A 212 0.69 -24.46 3.62
CA LEU A 212 1.23 -25.18 2.45
C LEU A 212 1.60 -26.63 2.77
N SER A 213 2.07 -26.91 3.99
CA SER A 213 2.41 -28.27 4.42
C SER A 213 1.22 -29.25 4.44
N SER A 214 0.00 -28.72 4.53
CA SER A 214 -1.24 -29.51 4.50
C SER A 214 -1.89 -29.56 3.11
N LEU A 215 -1.35 -28.83 2.14
CA LEU A 215 -1.89 -28.72 0.78
C LEU A 215 -1.28 -29.77 -0.16
N PRO A 216 -2.02 -30.23 -1.20
CA PRO A 216 -1.52 -31.18 -2.20
C PRO A 216 -0.17 -30.78 -2.82
N GLU A 217 0.68 -31.76 -3.12
CA GLU A 217 2.05 -31.55 -3.62
C GLU A 217 2.17 -30.68 -4.88
N HIS A 218 1.14 -30.65 -5.73
CA HIS A 218 1.13 -29.86 -6.96
C HIS A 218 0.87 -28.35 -6.74
N TYR A 219 0.52 -27.95 -5.51
CA TYR A 219 0.44 -26.54 -5.12
C TYR A 219 1.81 -26.05 -4.66
N HIS A 220 2.28 -25.01 -5.34
CA HIS A 220 3.54 -24.33 -5.07
C HIS A 220 3.28 -22.91 -4.58
N LEU A 221 4.22 -22.39 -3.80
CA LEU A 221 4.17 -21.02 -3.28
C LEU A 221 5.22 -20.17 -4.00
N VAL A 222 4.82 -19.00 -4.50
CA VAL A 222 5.73 -18.01 -5.08
C VAL A 222 5.69 -16.76 -4.21
N ILE A 223 6.86 -16.32 -3.74
CA ILE A 223 6.99 -15.20 -2.80
C ILE A 223 7.76 -14.07 -3.47
N ALA A 224 7.09 -12.95 -3.71
CA ALA A 224 7.68 -11.70 -4.19
C ALA A 224 7.89 -10.74 -3.01
N GLY A 225 9.11 -10.71 -2.48
CA GLY A 225 9.41 -9.95 -1.28
C GLY A 225 10.79 -10.21 -0.71
N ASP A 226 11.23 -9.29 0.12
CA ASP A 226 12.43 -9.42 0.95
C ASP A 226 12.16 -8.78 2.32
N GLY A 227 12.96 -9.10 3.32
CA GLY A 227 12.82 -8.59 4.67
C GLY A 227 13.58 -9.39 5.72
N GLU A 228 13.57 -8.88 6.94
CA GLU A 228 14.32 -9.44 8.07
C GLU A 228 13.94 -10.89 8.40
N GLN A 229 12.73 -11.34 8.07
CA GLN A 229 12.29 -12.71 8.32
C GLN A 229 12.69 -13.70 7.22
N LEU A 230 13.33 -13.28 6.13
CA LEU A 230 13.66 -14.19 5.02
C LEU A 230 14.44 -15.44 5.50
N SER A 231 15.45 -15.24 6.34
CA SER A 231 16.29 -16.33 6.85
C SER A 231 15.50 -17.30 7.74
N SER A 232 14.66 -16.78 8.64
CA SER A 232 13.85 -17.62 9.54
C SER A 232 12.72 -18.35 8.79
N LEU A 233 12.13 -17.72 7.78
CA LEU A 233 11.13 -18.33 6.91
C LEU A 233 11.72 -19.47 6.06
N LYS A 234 12.94 -19.29 5.52
CA LYS A 234 13.65 -20.39 4.82
C LYS A 234 13.97 -21.56 5.75
N GLN A 235 14.37 -21.30 7.00
CA GLN A 235 14.57 -22.35 8.01
C GLN A 235 13.26 -23.07 8.37
N LEU A 236 12.15 -22.34 8.46
CA LEU A 236 10.83 -22.95 8.68
C LEU A 236 10.42 -23.83 7.50
N ALA A 237 10.57 -23.34 6.26
CA ALA A 237 10.33 -24.12 5.05
C ALA A 237 11.13 -25.44 5.05
N CYS A 238 12.40 -25.40 5.45
CA CYS A 238 13.24 -26.59 5.57
C CYS A 238 12.75 -27.59 6.62
N ARG A 239 12.36 -27.11 7.80
CA ARG A 239 11.78 -27.97 8.84
C ARG A 239 10.46 -28.61 8.41
N LEU A 240 9.70 -27.94 7.54
CA LEU A 240 8.45 -28.43 6.97
C LEU A 240 8.66 -29.26 5.67
N GLN A 241 9.90 -29.42 5.19
CA GLN A 241 10.23 -30.14 3.95
C GLN A 241 9.51 -29.56 2.71
N LEU A 242 9.45 -28.23 2.61
CA LEU A 242 8.74 -27.49 1.56
C LEU A 242 9.66 -26.81 0.53
N GLU A 243 10.97 -26.99 0.61
CA GLU A 243 11.93 -26.24 -0.22
C GLU A 243 11.70 -26.43 -1.72
N HIS A 244 11.30 -27.62 -2.16
CA HIS A 244 10.99 -27.91 -3.57
C HIS A 244 9.69 -27.27 -4.05
N ARG A 245 8.85 -26.79 -3.12
CA ARG A 245 7.54 -26.19 -3.40
C ARG A 245 7.54 -24.66 -3.34
N ILE A 246 8.63 -24.02 -2.89
CA ILE A 246 8.67 -22.58 -2.67
C ILE A 246 9.66 -21.89 -3.62
N HIS A 247 9.15 -20.89 -4.33
CA HIS A 247 9.89 -20.05 -5.26
C HIS A 247 10.10 -18.65 -4.66
N TRP A 248 11.31 -18.40 -4.16
CA TRP A 248 11.69 -17.11 -3.58
C TRP A 248 12.18 -16.16 -4.68
N LEU A 249 11.36 -15.17 -5.07
CA LEU A 249 11.74 -14.20 -6.11
C LEU A 249 12.62 -13.05 -5.57
N GLY A 250 12.65 -12.86 -4.25
CA GLY A 250 13.27 -11.69 -3.65
C GLY A 250 12.52 -10.41 -4.03
N TYR A 251 13.24 -9.28 -4.13
CA TYR A 251 12.67 -8.03 -4.62
C TYR A 251 12.25 -8.16 -6.10
N CYS A 252 10.93 -8.28 -6.33
CA CYS A 252 10.36 -8.42 -7.66
C CYS A 252 10.07 -7.04 -8.28
N LYS A 253 10.83 -6.68 -9.33
CA LYS A 253 10.61 -5.43 -10.09
C LYS A 253 9.35 -5.48 -10.95
N ASN A 254 9.08 -6.63 -11.56
CA ASN A 254 7.94 -6.82 -12.46
C ASN A 254 6.76 -7.47 -11.72
N MET A 255 6.14 -6.70 -10.82
CA MET A 255 4.97 -7.15 -10.06
C MET A 255 3.79 -7.53 -10.95
N ARG A 256 3.66 -6.91 -12.13
CA ARG A 256 2.61 -7.27 -13.10
C ARG A 256 2.76 -8.70 -13.59
N SER A 257 3.96 -9.13 -13.99
CA SER A 257 4.21 -10.53 -14.36
C SER A 257 4.02 -11.44 -13.14
N PHE A 258 4.40 -11.02 -11.93
CA PHE A 258 4.12 -11.81 -10.72
C PHE A 258 2.63 -12.08 -10.54
N TYR A 259 1.79 -11.06 -10.58
CA TYR A 259 0.35 -11.24 -10.42
C TYR A 259 -0.26 -12.07 -11.55
N ARG A 260 0.24 -11.97 -12.78
CA ARG A 260 -0.28 -12.77 -13.91
C ARG A 260 0.14 -14.24 -13.85
N ALA A 261 1.31 -14.54 -13.30
CA ALA A 261 1.89 -15.88 -13.25
C ALA A 261 1.19 -16.82 -12.23
N ILE A 262 0.57 -16.25 -11.21
CA ILE A 262 -0.07 -16.99 -10.10
C ILE A 262 -1.52 -17.35 -10.42
N ASP A 263 -2.04 -18.34 -9.69
CA ASP A 263 -3.41 -18.85 -9.83
C ASP A 263 -4.33 -18.28 -8.73
N VAL A 264 -3.78 -18.03 -7.54
CA VAL A 264 -4.46 -17.36 -6.43
C VAL A 264 -3.48 -16.43 -5.72
N PHE A 265 -3.93 -15.27 -5.29
CA PHE A 265 -3.14 -14.39 -4.42
C PHE A 265 -3.55 -14.58 -2.96
N CYS A 266 -2.56 -14.86 -2.12
CA CYS A 266 -2.72 -15.12 -0.70
C CYS A 266 -2.11 -13.99 0.12
N MET A 267 -2.89 -13.42 1.04
CA MET A 267 -2.47 -12.38 1.98
C MET A 267 -2.82 -12.79 3.42
N PRO A 268 -1.99 -13.65 4.05
CA PRO A 268 -2.24 -14.22 5.38
C PRO A 268 -1.85 -13.23 6.51
N SER A 269 -1.90 -11.93 6.23
CA SER A 269 -1.35 -10.89 7.08
C SER A 269 -2.02 -10.88 8.46
N ARG A 270 -1.25 -10.44 9.46
CA ARG A 270 -1.70 -10.15 10.83
C ARG A 270 -2.17 -8.70 10.96
N HIS A 271 -1.56 -7.81 10.18
CA HIS A 271 -1.85 -6.39 10.16
C HIS A 271 -1.81 -5.85 8.72
N GLU A 272 -2.89 -5.19 8.28
CA GLU A 272 -2.93 -4.36 7.06
C GLU A 272 -3.74 -3.07 7.28
N GLY A 273 -3.36 -1.99 6.57
CA GLY A 273 -4.23 -0.83 6.33
C GLY A 273 -5.14 -1.13 5.14
N LEU A 274 -5.03 -0.37 4.05
CA LEU A 274 -5.54 -0.73 2.74
C LEU A 274 -4.42 -1.26 1.81
N PRO A 275 -4.28 -2.58 1.62
CA PRO A 275 -3.12 -3.15 0.94
C PRO A 275 -3.20 -3.02 -0.59
N LEU A 276 -2.30 -2.22 -1.18
CA LEU A 276 -2.22 -2.08 -2.64
C LEU A 276 -1.99 -3.42 -3.36
N ALA A 277 -1.19 -4.32 -2.80
CA ALA A 277 -0.89 -5.61 -3.43
C ALA A 277 -2.15 -6.47 -3.68
N LEU A 278 -3.16 -6.34 -2.81
CA LEU A 278 -4.45 -7.01 -2.98
C LEU A 278 -5.26 -6.38 -4.12
N LEU A 279 -5.23 -5.05 -4.25
CA LEU A 279 -5.85 -4.34 -5.38
C LEU A 279 -5.15 -4.70 -6.71
N GLU A 280 -3.82 -4.70 -6.73
CA GLU A 280 -3.00 -5.04 -7.91
C GLU A 280 -3.26 -6.49 -8.38
N ALA A 281 -3.39 -7.45 -7.46
CA ALA A 281 -3.72 -8.85 -7.77
C ALA A 281 -5.13 -9.00 -8.36
N GLN A 282 -6.13 -8.37 -7.75
CA GLN A 282 -7.51 -8.41 -8.22
C GLN A 282 -7.70 -7.72 -9.58
N ALA A 283 -6.98 -6.62 -9.84
CA ALA A 283 -6.97 -5.97 -11.14
C ALA A 283 -6.36 -6.85 -12.25
N CYS A 284 -5.42 -7.73 -11.89
CA CYS A 284 -4.91 -8.80 -12.76
C CYS A 284 -5.85 -10.02 -12.85
N GLY A 285 -7.07 -9.93 -12.30
CA GLY A 285 -8.10 -10.97 -12.35
C GLY A 285 -7.93 -12.09 -11.34
N LYS A 286 -6.99 -11.98 -10.38
CA LYS A 286 -6.68 -13.09 -9.48
C LYS A 286 -7.67 -13.20 -8.32
N PRO A 287 -8.14 -14.42 -8.00
CA PRO A 287 -8.90 -14.62 -6.79
C PRO A 287 -8.03 -14.44 -5.56
N ILE A 288 -8.67 -14.10 -4.45
CA ILE A 288 -8.00 -13.72 -3.20
C ILE A 288 -8.34 -14.70 -2.09
N VAL A 289 -7.31 -15.10 -1.33
CA VAL A 289 -7.50 -15.63 0.02
C VAL A 289 -6.74 -14.73 0.98
N ALA A 290 -7.43 -14.06 1.89
CA ALA A 290 -6.81 -13.05 2.74
C ALA A 290 -7.37 -13.05 4.16
N SER A 291 -6.58 -12.59 5.11
CA SER A 291 -7.06 -12.35 6.47
C SER A 291 -8.16 -11.26 6.49
N ASN A 292 -9.21 -11.47 7.28
CA ASN A 292 -10.32 -10.55 7.51
C ASN A 292 -9.92 -9.45 8.50
N ILE A 293 -9.02 -8.55 8.08
CA ILE A 293 -8.43 -7.51 8.92
C ILE A 293 -8.30 -6.19 8.16
N GLY A 294 -8.17 -5.08 8.89
CA GLY A 294 -7.95 -3.76 8.31
C GLY A 294 -9.03 -3.40 7.30
N ALA A 295 -8.63 -2.77 6.19
CA ALA A 295 -9.54 -2.40 5.10
C ALA A 295 -9.67 -3.48 4.01
N ILE A 296 -9.13 -4.69 4.21
CA ILE A 296 -9.29 -5.79 3.24
C ILE A 296 -10.76 -6.06 2.88
N PRO A 297 -11.70 -6.15 3.85
CA PRO A 297 -13.10 -6.46 3.54
C PRO A 297 -13.80 -5.38 2.72
N ASP A 298 -13.30 -4.14 2.77
CA ASP A 298 -13.89 -3.00 2.05
C ASP A 298 -13.59 -3.06 0.55
N VAL A 299 -12.55 -3.79 0.13
CA VAL A 299 -12.05 -3.82 -1.26
C VAL A 299 -11.84 -5.22 -1.84
N ALA A 300 -12.12 -6.27 -1.07
CA ALA A 300 -12.11 -7.63 -1.57
C ALA A 300 -13.36 -7.90 -2.43
N HIS A 301 -13.17 -8.50 -3.60
CA HIS A 301 -14.29 -8.86 -4.48
C HIS A 301 -15.19 -9.87 -3.76
N PRO A 302 -16.50 -9.61 -3.63
CA PRO A 302 -17.37 -10.38 -2.74
C PRO A 302 -17.53 -11.85 -3.14
N GLU A 303 -17.50 -12.16 -4.44
CA GLU A 303 -17.67 -13.54 -4.93
C GLU A 303 -16.34 -14.27 -5.23
N ASN A 304 -15.23 -13.54 -5.36
CA ASN A 304 -13.94 -14.08 -5.83
C ASN A 304 -12.84 -13.95 -4.78
N SER A 305 -13.24 -13.68 -3.53
CA SER A 305 -12.35 -13.58 -2.38
C SER A 305 -12.88 -14.42 -1.23
N VAL A 306 -12.00 -15.13 -0.53
CA VAL A 306 -12.30 -15.80 0.73
C VAL A 306 -11.53 -15.09 1.84
N LEU A 307 -12.28 -14.57 2.81
CA LEU A 307 -11.71 -13.90 3.98
C LEU A 307 -11.67 -14.87 5.16
N ILE A 308 -10.49 -15.00 5.77
CA ILE A 308 -10.22 -15.95 6.86
C ILE A 308 -9.81 -15.22 8.15
N SER A 309 -9.83 -15.91 9.28
CA SER A 309 -9.23 -15.38 10.51
C SER A 309 -7.69 -15.31 10.35
N PRO A 310 -7.04 -14.25 10.85
CA PRO A 310 -5.58 -14.20 10.85
C PRO A 310 -4.98 -15.30 11.75
N ASN A 311 -3.78 -15.78 11.43
CA ASN A 311 -3.06 -16.83 12.16
C ASN A 311 -3.75 -18.20 12.22
N ASP A 312 -4.62 -18.52 11.26
CA ASP A 312 -5.25 -19.83 11.15
C ASP A 312 -4.77 -20.60 9.91
N PRO A 313 -3.69 -21.40 10.01
CA PRO A 313 -3.16 -22.12 8.86
C PRO A 313 -4.09 -23.22 8.35
N VAL A 314 -4.96 -23.78 9.19
CA VAL A 314 -5.92 -24.83 8.79
C VAL A 314 -7.03 -24.21 7.94
N GLN A 315 -7.63 -23.12 8.43
CA GLN A 315 -8.62 -22.37 7.66
C GLN A 315 -8.02 -21.83 6.36
N LEU A 316 -6.78 -21.35 6.40
CA LEU A 316 -6.07 -20.87 5.22
C LEU A 316 -5.90 -21.98 4.16
N ALA A 317 -5.45 -23.17 4.55
CA ALA A 317 -5.32 -24.30 3.63
C ALA A 317 -6.66 -24.68 2.99
N HIS A 318 -7.73 -24.78 3.80
CA HIS A 318 -9.07 -25.10 3.29
C HIS A 318 -9.58 -24.03 2.31
N ALA A 319 -9.39 -22.75 2.62
CA ALA A 319 -9.80 -21.65 1.76
C ALA A 319 -9.04 -21.65 0.43
N LEU A 320 -7.72 -21.90 0.46
CA LEU A 320 -6.89 -21.99 -0.74
C LEU A 320 -7.32 -23.15 -1.64
N ASP A 321 -7.53 -24.34 -1.08
CA ASP A 321 -7.97 -25.49 -1.86
C ASP A 321 -9.36 -25.28 -2.46
N HIS A 322 -10.29 -24.71 -1.69
CA HIS A 322 -11.60 -24.32 -2.18
C HIS A 322 -11.51 -23.33 -3.35
N VAL A 323 -10.73 -22.26 -3.23
CA VAL A 323 -10.60 -21.25 -4.29
C VAL A 323 -9.90 -21.83 -5.53
N LEU A 324 -8.86 -22.65 -5.36
CA LEU A 324 -8.13 -23.23 -6.48
C LEU A 324 -8.93 -24.28 -7.25
N THR A 325 -9.91 -24.94 -6.61
CA THR A 325 -10.81 -25.90 -7.25
C THR A 325 -12.01 -25.24 -7.95
N HIS A 326 -12.30 -23.97 -7.66
CA HIS A 326 -13.39 -23.20 -8.28
C HIS A 326 -12.84 -22.09 -9.18
N LYS A 327 -13.02 -22.19 -10.50
CA LYS A 327 -12.54 -21.16 -11.43
C LYS A 327 -13.32 -19.84 -11.25
N PRO A 328 -12.73 -18.77 -10.72
CA PRO A 328 -13.40 -17.49 -10.56
C PRO A 328 -13.48 -16.76 -11.90
N ASN A 329 -14.43 -15.83 -12.02
CA ASN A 329 -14.53 -14.99 -13.21
C ASN A 329 -13.53 -13.82 -13.10
N GLU A 330 -12.36 -13.99 -13.73
CA GLU A 330 -11.26 -13.01 -13.73
C GLU A 330 -11.72 -11.61 -14.19
N THR A 331 -12.54 -11.56 -15.24
CA THR A 331 -13.02 -10.29 -15.82
C THR A 331 -13.90 -9.53 -14.84
N LYS A 332 -14.78 -10.22 -14.09
CA LYS A 332 -15.59 -9.60 -13.04
C LYS A 332 -14.70 -9.00 -11.95
N THR A 333 -13.68 -9.73 -11.49
CA THR A 333 -12.73 -9.24 -10.48
C THR A 333 -12.02 -7.97 -10.95
N ALA A 334 -11.48 -7.98 -12.17
CA ALA A 334 -10.74 -6.84 -12.71
C ALA A 334 -11.63 -5.61 -12.90
N HIS A 335 -12.85 -5.79 -13.41
CA HIS A 335 -13.80 -4.69 -13.60
C HIS A 335 -14.28 -4.08 -12.28
N PHE A 336 -14.47 -4.89 -11.25
CA PHE A 336 -14.78 -4.40 -9.90
C PHE A 336 -13.70 -3.45 -9.38
N ILE A 337 -12.42 -3.81 -9.51
CA ILE A 337 -11.30 -2.96 -9.05
C ILE A 337 -11.16 -1.70 -9.87
N GLN A 338 -11.41 -1.74 -11.18
CA GLN A 338 -11.45 -0.53 -12.01
C GLN A 338 -12.49 0.48 -11.49
N HIS A 339 -13.60 0.01 -10.93
CA HIS A 339 -14.63 0.89 -10.37
C HIS A 339 -14.30 1.38 -8.95
N VAL A 340 -13.72 0.51 -8.12
CA VAL A 340 -13.52 0.77 -6.68
C VAL A 340 -12.19 1.47 -6.38
N ALA A 341 -11.14 1.23 -7.18
CA ALA A 341 -9.77 1.58 -6.84
C ALA A 341 -8.88 1.90 -8.06
N ASP A 342 -9.40 2.54 -9.11
CA ASP A 342 -8.55 3.10 -10.16
C ASP A 342 -7.88 4.41 -9.70
N VAL A 343 -6.57 4.49 -9.93
CA VAL A 343 -5.72 5.63 -9.59
C VAL A 343 -6.21 6.96 -10.19
N ARG A 344 -6.86 6.95 -11.35
CA ARG A 344 -7.38 8.16 -12.03
C ARG A 344 -8.58 8.72 -11.28
N THR A 345 -9.48 7.85 -10.82
CA THR A 345 -10.63 8.22 -9.97
C THR A 345 -10.14 8.79 -8.64
N MET A 346 -9.19 8.09 -7.99
CA MET A 346 -8.57 8.57 -6.75
C MET A 346 -7.91 9.95 -6.96
N THR A 347 -7.11 10.10 -8.03
CA THR A 347 -6.40 11.35 -8.31
C THR A 347 -7.40 12.48 -8.51
N ALA A 348 -8.42 12.29 -9.35
CA ALA A 348 -9.47 13.30 -9.58
C ALA A 348 -10.18 13.72 -8.28
N ALA A 349 -10.44 12.79 -7.37
CA ALA A 349 -11.02 13.09 -6.06
C ALA A 349 -10.11 14.00 -5.22
N TYR A 350 -8.81 13.70 -5.14
CA TYR A 350 -7.85 14.57 -4.44
C TYR A 350 -7.66 15.93 -5.12
N GLU A 351 -7.68 15.99 -6.45
CA GLU A 351 -7.61 17.26 -7.19
C GLU A 351 -8.83 18.14 -6.91
N ALA A 352 -10.02 17.55 -6.76
CA ALA A 352 -11.23 18.28 -6.40
C ALA A 352 -11.20 18.88 -4.99
N LEU A 353 -10.45 18.26 -4.06
CA LEU A 353 -10.22 18.80 -2.73
C LEU A 353 -9.14 19.90 -2.71
N ALA A 354 -8.23 19.88 -3.67
CA ALA A 354 -7.16 20.85 -3.78
C ALA A 354 -7.72 22.20 -4.28
N LYS A 355 -7.29 23.28 -3.62
CA LYS A 355 -7.72 24.65 -3.93
C LYS A 355 -6.60 25.45 -4.59
#